data_AF-A9PI93-F1
#
_entry.id   AF-A9PI93-F1
#
_cell.length_a   1.000
_cell.length_b   1.000
_cell.length_c   1.000
_cell.angle_alpha   90.00
_cell.angle_beta   90.00
_cell.angle_gamma   90.00
#
_symmetry.space_group_name_H-M   'P 1'
#
loop_
_entity.id
_entity.type
_entity.pdbx_description
1 polymer ?
#
loop_
_entity_poly.entity_id
_entity_poly.type
_entity_poly.pdbx_seq_one_letter_code
_entity_poly.pdbx_strand_id
1 'polypeptide(L)' 'MGLQEEFEEHAEKAKTLPENTTNENKLILYGLFKQATVGLVNTSRPGIFNMRDRAKLGCMEGC' A
#
# COMPACT_ATOMS: atom_id res chain seq x y z
N MET A 1 6.44 -19.50 11.84
CA MET A 1 5.18 -19.57 11.06
C MET A 1 4.19 -18.70 11.80
N GLY A 2 3.80 -17.55 11.25
CA GLY A 2 2.93 -16.59 11.95
C GLY A 2 2.74 -15.27 11.18
N LEU A 3 3.79 -14.79 10.50
CA LEU A 3 3.76 -13.51 9.77
C LEU A 3 2.73 -13.44 8.63
N GLN A 4 2.53 -14.53 7.87
CA GLN A 4 1.57 -14.54 6.77
C GLN A 4 0.13 -14.51 7.28
N GLU A 5 -0.15 -15.26 8.35
CA GLU A 5 -1.47 -15.40 8.96
C GLU A 5 -1.87 -14.11 9.68
N GLU A 6 -0.95 -13.51 10.44
CA GLU A 6 -1.14 -12.18 11.04
C GLU A 6 -1.36 -11.11 9.96
N PHE A 7 -0.60 -11.15 8.86
CA PHE A 7 -0.77 -10.21 7.76
C PHE A 7 -2.15 -10.33 7.11
N GLU A 8 -2.63 -11.54 6.85
CA GLU A 8 -3.97 -11.79 6.29
C GLU A 8 -5.07 -11.33 7.25
N GLU A 9 -4.94 -11.62 8.55
CA GLU A 9 -5.89 -11.17 9.58
C GLU A 9 -5.94 -9.64 9.66
N HIS A 10 -4.78 -8.97 9.63
CA HIS A 10 -4.70 -7.52 9.64
C HIS A 10 -5.19 -6.88 8.33
N ALA A 11 -5.00 -7.55 7.18
CA ALA A 11 -5.53 -7.09 5.89
C ALA A 11 -7.06 -7.17 5.84
N GLU A 12 -7.66 -8.21 6.41
CA GLU A 12 -9.11 -8.33 6.58
C GLU A 12 -9.65 -7.23 7.51
N LYS A 13 -9.00 -6.99 8.64
CA LYS A 13 -9.36 -5.89 9.56
C LYS A 13 -9.21 -4.52 8.90
N ALA A 14 -8.21 -4.31 8.04
CA ALA A 14 -8.02 -3.05 7.32
C ALA A 14 -9.20 -2.70 6.40
N LYS A 15 -9.96 -3.69 5.89
CA LYS A 15 -11.19 -3.45 5.11
C LYS A 15 -12.32 -2.86 5.96
N THR A 16 -12.29 -3.10 7.27
CA THR A 16 -13.29 -2.61 8.23
C THR A 16 -12.91 -1.26 8.86
N LEU A 17 -11.77 -0.66 8.45
CA LEU A 17 -11.34 0.64 8.95
C LEU A 17 -12.39 1.73 8.63
N PRO A 18 -12.74 2.60 9.59
CA PRO A 18 -13.70 3.66 9.36
C PRO A 18 -13.23 4.61 8.26
N GLU A 19 -14.17 5.15 7.47
CA GLU A 19 -13.89 6.09 6.37
C GLU A 19 -13.13 7.34 6.80
N ASN A 20 -13.13 7.63 8.11
CA ASN A 20 -12.36 8.70 8.76
C ASN A 20 -10.82 8.49 8.69
N THR A 21 -10.37 7.37 8.14
CA THR A 21 -8.94 7.13 7.89
C THR A 21 -8.45 8.07 6.79
N THR A 22 -7.48 8.92 7.11
CA THR A 22 -6.89 9.91 6.19
C THR A 22 -6.31 9.24 4.94
N ASN A 23 -6.33 9.96 3.82
CA ASN A 23 -5.81 9.45 2.54
C ASN A 23 -4.34 9.04 2.63
N GLU A 24 -3.56 9.70 3.48
CA GLU A 24 -2.14 9.37 3.74
C GLU A 24 -2.00 7.98 4.38
N ASN A 25 -2.81 7.68 5.40
CA ASN A 25 -2.79 6.36 6.05
C ASN A 25 -3.23 5.24 5.09
N LYS A 26 -4.21 5.51 4.21
CA LYS A 26 -4.62 4.58 3.16
C LYS A 26 -3.50 4.33 2.15
N LEU A 27 -2.73 5.36 1.78
CA LEU A 27 -1.60 5.23 0.86
C LEU A 27 -0.44 4.44 1.48
N ILE A 28 -0.14 4.66 2.76
CA ILE A 28 0.89 3.91 3.50
C ILE A 28 0.52 2.42 3.60
N LEU A 29 -0.72 2.11 4.02
CA LEU A 29 -1.22 0.73 4.09
C LEU A 29 -1.16 0.05 2.73
N TYR A 30 -1.55 0.74 1.67
CA TYR A 30 -1.45 0.22 0.30
C TYR A 30 0.01 -0.04 -0.11
N GLY A 31 0.93 0.88 0.16
CA GLY A 31 2.35 0.72 -0.16
C GLY A 31 2.96 -0.49 0.55
N LEU A 32 2.74 -0.62 1.86
CA LEU A 32 3.21 -1.75 2.67
C LEU A 32 2.58 -3.07 2.23
N PHE A 33 1.28 -3.09 1.94
CA PHE A 33 0.59 -4.28 1.43
C PHE A 33 1.17 -4.73 0.09
N LYS A 34 1.42 -3.79 -0.83
CA LYS A 34 2.01 -4.08 -2.14
C LYS A 34 3.46 -4.56 -2.02
N GLN A 35 4.25 -3.98 -1.12
CA GLN A 35 5.63 -4.43 -0.85
C GLN A 35 5.64 -5.87 -0.29
N ALA A 36 4.74 -6.19 0.64
CA ALA A 36 4.66 -7.52 1.24
C ALA A 36 4.14 -8.61 0.27
N THR A 37 3.26 -8.25 -0.67
CA THR A 37 2.62 -9.22 -1.58
C THR A 37 3.32 -9.36 -2.93
N VAL A 38 3.82 -8.25 -3.49
CA VAL A 38 4.42 -8.20 -4.83
C VAL A 38 5.95 -8.06 -4.76
N GLY A 39 6.48 -7.55 -3.65
CA GLY A 39 7.88 -7.17 -3.54
C GLY A 39 8.20 -5.86 -4.27
N LEU A 40 9.47 -5.68 -4.62
CA LEU A 40 10.00 -4.47 -5.25
C LEU A 40 9.17 -4.04 -6.47
N VAL A 41 8.97 -2.73 -6.57
CA VAL A 41 8.21 -2.12 -7.67
C VAL A 41 8.91 -2.36 -9.01
N ASN A 42 8.24 -3.08 -9.91
CA ASN A 42 8.73 -3.39 -11.26
C ASN A 42 8.09 -2.51 -12.34
N THR A 43 7.25 -1.54 -11.96
CA THR A 43 6.49 -0.70 -12.89
C THR A 43 7.16 0.65 -13.09
N SER A 44 7.30 1.07 -14.35
CA SER A 44 7.89 2.37 -14.71
C SER A 44 7.10 3.54 -14.12
N ARG A 45 7.81 4.62 -13.77
CA ARG A 45 7.25 5.78 -13.11
C ARG A 45 6.07 6.37 -13.91
N PRO A 46 4.85 6.45 -13.34
CA PRO A 46 3.69 6.93 -14.08
C PRO A 46 3.88 8.42 -14.40
N GLY A 47 3.37 8.82 -15.57
CA GLY A 47 3.48 10.20 -16.06
C GLY A 47 2.89 11.23 -15.08
N ILE A 48 3.39 12.46 -15.14
CA ILE A 48 3.07 13.57 -14.23
C ILE A 48 1.55 13.84 -14.12
N PHE A 49 0.79 13.50 -15.16
CA PHE A 49 -0.67 13.65 -15.20
C PHE A 49 -1.42 12.70 -14.24
N ASN A 50 -0.83 11.57 -13.85
CA ASN A 50 -1.42 10.64 -12.88
C ASN A 50 -0.77 10.80 -11.49
N MET A 51 -1.07 11.91 -10.83
CA MET A 51 -0.54 12.22 -9.48
C MET A 51 -0.89 11.15 -8.43
N ARG A 52 -2.04 10.47 -8.57
CA ARG A 52 -2.45 9.38 -7.65
C ARG A 52 -1.55 8.17 -7.76
N ASP A 53 -1.30 7.69 -8.98
CA ASP A 53 -0.43 6.53 -9.21
C ASP A 53 1.03 6.87 -8.96
N ARG A 54 1.44 8.12 -9.19
CA ARG A 54 2.76 8.61 -8.82
C ARG A 54 2.96 8.62 -7.30
N ALA A 55 1.97 9.03 -6.53
CA ALA A 55 2.02 8.99 -5.07
C ALA A 55 2.11 7.55 -4.53
N LYS A 56 1.34 6.62 -5.12
CA LYS A 56 1.41 5.20 -4.79
C LYS A 56 2.79 4.60 -5.08
N LEU A 57 3.37 4.92 -6.23
CA LEU A 57 4.69 4.41 -6.63
C LEU A 57 5.80 5.00 -5.76
N GLY A 58 5.77 6.31 -5.49
CA GLY A 58 6.74 6.97 -4.61
C GLY A 58 6.73 6.43 -3.17
N CYS A 59 5.56 6.03 -2.67
CA CYS A 59 5.45 5.37 -1.37
C CYS A 59 6.04 3.95 -1.37
N MET A 60 5.98 3.23 -2.50
CA MET A 60 6.64 1.92 -2.66
C MET A 60 8.15 2.02 -2.87
N GLU A 61 8.65 3.08 -3.52
CA GLU A 61 10.10 3.32 -3.69
C GLU A 61 10.76 3.87 -2.41
N GLY A 62 9.99 4.51 -1.52
CA GLY A 62 10.50 5.21 -0.33
C GLY A 62 10.47 4.41 0.98
N CYS A 63 9.90 3.20 0.99
CA CYS A 63 9.88 2.27 2.13
C CYS A 63 10.84 1.10 1.90
#